data_AF-A0A1I2B907-F1
#
_entry.id   AF-A0A1I2B907-F1
#
_cell.length_a   1.000
_cell.length_b   1.000
_cell.length_c   1.000
_cell.angle_alpha   90.00
_cell.angle_beta   90.00
_cell.angle_gamma   90.00
#
_symmetry.space_group_name_H-M   'P 1'
#
loop_
_entity.id
_entity.type
_entity.pdbx_description
1 polymer ?
#
loop_
_entity_poly.entity_id
_entity_poly.type
_entity_poly.pdbx_seq_one_letter_code
_entity_poly.pdbx_strand_id
1 'polypeptide(L)'
;MSERLCVCGHPQGRHLLARRDCKSCRDCTAFEAAAVVALDVTALLAEVEGDASREADLAARLADVERQLAEARRQRDANMTASADAARKLIAERDGAAERWANAREEIERLTAQLGQAEDRCRQIQDEDLPEAIATATKELQAELDLARLTVGDLRQHEITRARLLQERGAEVTSLRDRLKQAEEYARDLQDQLPAGERLYDTHVRYLCPVCGGRYREFHTTHPCARLVPVRVRITFIEE
;
A
#
# COMPACT_ATOMS: atom_id res chain seq x y z
N MET A 1 -11.05 76.69 25.07
CA MET A 1 -10.27 76.72 23.80
C MET A 1 -8.87 76.22 24.14
N SER A 2 -8.56 74.97 23.80
CA SER A 2 -7.23 74.40 24.08
C SER A 2 -6.31 74.76 22.92
N GLU A 3 -5.40 75.70 23.14
CA GLU A 3 -4.33 76.02 22.20
C GLU A 3 -3.48 74.77 21.99
N ARG A 4 -3.53 74.22 20.77
CA ARG A 4 -2.65 73.13 20.36
C ARG A 4 -1.24 73.71 20.23
N LEU A 5 -0.50 73.67 21.33
CA LEU A 5 0.93 73.96 21.34
C LEU A 5 1.64 73.04 20.36
N CYS A 6 2.45 73.65 19.50
CA CYS A 6 3.43 72.93 18.69
C CYS A 6 4.27 72.00 19.58
N VAL A 7 4.67 70.82 19.08
CA VAL A 7 5.66 69.93 19.74
C VAL A 7 6.99 70.67 20.03
N CYS A 8 7.27 71.73 19.26
CA CYS A 8 8.38 72.67 19.38
C CYS A 8 8.17 73.85 20.36
N GLY A 9 7.00 73.96 21.01
CA GLY A 9 6.69 75.04 21.97
C GLY A 9 6.34 76.41 21.37
N HIS A 10 6.32 76.58 20.04
CA HIS A 10 5.97 77.87 19.43
C HIS A 10 4.45 78.09 19.31
N PRO A 11 3.93 79.30 19.64
CA PRO A 11 2.50 79.61 19.64
C PRO A 11 1.87 79.68 18.24
N GLN A 12 2.68 79.72 17.17
CA GLN A 12 2.21 79.88 15.78
C GLN A 12 2.52 78.67 14.88
N GLY A 13 3.21 77.64 15.39
CA GLY A 13 3.68 76.52 14.58
C GLY A 13 2.58 75.51 14.24
N ARG A 14 2.11 75.50 12.98
CA ARG A 14 1.30 74.38 12.44
C ARG A 14 2.25 73.37 11.78
N HIS A 15 2.46 72.22 12.41
CA HIS A 15 3.33 71.17 11.87
C HIS A 15 2.51 70.13 11.11
N LEU A 16 2.86 69.89 9.85
CA LEU A 16 2.46 68.68 9.13
C LEU A 16 3.66 67.73 9.16
N LEU A 17 3.62 66.74 10.06
CA LEU A 17 4.67 65.73 10.24
C LEU A 17 5.08 65.05 8.92
N ALA A 18 4.14 64.92 7.98
CA ALA A 18 4.35 64.29 6.68
C ALA A 18 5.25 65.08 5.69
N ARG A 19 5.55 66.37 5.93
CA ARG A 19 6.26 67.22 4.94
C ARG A 19 7.60 67.78 5.39
N ARG A 20 8.06 67.51 6.63
CA ARG A 20 9.27 68.09 7.23
C ARG A 20 9.40 69.64 7.17
N ASP A 21 8.35 70.36 6.77
CA ASP A 21 8.38 71.81 6.61
C ASP A 21 7.73 72.49 7.82
N CYS A 22 8.54 73.17 8.63
CA CYS A 22 8.06 74.23 9.50
C CYS A 22 8.35 75.58 8.85
N LYS A 23 7.30 76.32 8.48
CA LYS A 23 7.44 77.66 7.88
C LYS A 23 8.06 78.71 8.84
N SER A 24 8.25 78.37 10.11
CA SER A 24 8.53 79.32 11.20
C SER A 24 9.70 78.93 12.11
N CYS A 25 10.36 77.80 11.87
CA CYS A 25 11.51 77.34 12.66
C CYS A 25 12.54 76.73 11.74
N ARG A 26 13.60 77.49 11.46
CA ARG A 26 14.67 77.09 10.54
C ARG A 26 15.55 75.95 11.09
N ASP A 27 15.55 75.74 12.41
CA ASP A 27 16.46 74.80 13.11
C ASP A 27 15.77 74.04 14.27
N CYS A 28 14.53 73.57 14.08
CA CYS A 28 13.81 72.84 15.14
C CYS A 28 14.21 71.35 15.19
N THR A 29 15.34 71.08 15.82
CA THR A 29 15.92 69.74 16.02
C THR A 29 14.96 68.74 16.68
N ALA A 30 14.09 69.20 17.59
CA ALA A 30 13.07 68.36 18.23
C ALA A 30 12.00 67.84 17.24
N PHE A 31 11.69 68.61 16.20
CA PHE A 31 10.73 68.21 15.16
C PHE A 31 11.37 67.25 14.17
N GLU A 32 12.63 67.47 13.78
CA GLU A 32 13.39 66.55 12.93
C GLU A 32 13.55 65.18 13.61
N ALA A 33 13.91 65.17 14.89
CA ALA A 33 13.99 63.94 15.69
C ALA A 33 12.63 63.22 15.76
N ALA A 34 11.55 63.95 16.02
CA ALA A 34 10.20 63.38 16.05
C ALA A 34 9.74 62.84 14.67
N ALA A 35 10.12 63.51 13.58
CA ALA A 35 9.81 63.08 12.22
C ALA A 35 10.61 61.84 11.80
N VAL A 36 11.87 61.70 12.24
CA VAL A 36 12.68 60.49 12.03
C VAL A 36 12.08 59.31 12.80
N VAL A 37 11.79 59.49 14.10
CA VAL A 37 11.15 58.45 14.91
C VAL A 37 9.81 58.01 14.33
N ALA A 38 9.00 58.94 13.82
CA ALA A 38 7.72 58.60 13.19
C ALA A 38 7.90 57.76 11.90
N LEU A 39 8.93 58.03 11.10
CA LEU A 39 9.25 57.25 9.91
C LEU A 39 9.76 55.85 10.27
N ASP A 40 10.63 55.74 11.27
CA ASP A 40 11.17 54.45 11.73
C ASP A 40 10.06 53.57 12.33
N VAL A 41 9.15 54.14 13.12
CA VAL A 41 7.97 53.42 13.62
C VAL A 41 7.06 52.97 12.48
N THR A 42 6.87 53.79 11.44
CA THR A 42 6.05 53.42 10.28
C THR A 42 6.70 52.26 9.49
N ALA A 43 8.02 52.28 9.33
CA ALA A 43 8.76 51.20 8.66
C ALA A 43 8.67 49.89 9.46
N LEU A 44 8.88 49.94 10.78
CA LEU A 44 8.75 48.77 11.66
C LEU A 44 7.33 48.19 11.65
N LEU A 45 6.29 49.04 11.65
CA LEU A 45 4.91 48.57 11.54
C LEU A 45 4.64 47.85 10.22
N ALA A 46 5.16 48.34 9.10
CA ALA A 46 5.03 47.68 7.80
C ALA A 46 5.76 46.32 7.75
N GLU A 47 6.92 46.19 8.41
CA GLU A 47 7.63 44.91 8.55
C GLU A 47 6.84 43.92 9.40
N VAL A 48 6.30 44.35 10.54
CA VAL A 48 5.46 43.51 11.42
C VAL A 48 4.18 43.07 10.71
N GLU A 49 3.52 43.94 9.96
CA GLU A 49 2.36 43.59 9.13
C GLU A 49 2.74 42.58 8.04
N GLY A 50 3.92 42.74 7.41
CA GLY A 50 4.46 41.80 6.44
C GLY A 50 4.74 40.42 7.04
N ASP A 51 5.32 40.36 8.22
CA ASP A 51 5.59 39.09 8.92
C ASP A 51 4.31 38.42 9.41
N ALA A 52 3.34 39.17 9.93
CA ALA A 52 2.03 38.63 10.31
C ALA A 52 1.28 38.04 9.11
N SER A 53 1.39 38.66 7.93
CA SER A 53 0.82 38.11 6.68
C SER A 53 1.50 36.79 6.29
N ARG A 54 2.83 36.71 6.40
CA ARG A 54 3.57 35.47 6.09
C ARG A 54 3.24 34.36 7.08
N GLU A 55 3.10 34.67 8.36
CA GLU A 55 2.67 33.70 9.38
C GLU A 55 1.27 33.15 9.09
N ALA A 56 0.33 34.01 8.68
CA ALA A 56 -1.01 33.59 8.29
C ALA A 56 -0.98 32.66 7.05
N ASP A 57 -0.18 32.99 6.04
CA ASP A 57 0.00 32.15 4.86
C ASP A 57 0.63 30.79 5.20
N LEU A 58 1.65 30.77 6.05
CA LEU A 58 2.28 29.53 6.51
C LEU A 58 1.32 28.67 7.33
N ALA A 59 0.51 29.28 8.21
CA ALA A 59 -0.51 28.57 8.98
C ALA A 59 -1.58 27.96 8.07
N ALA A 60 -2.01 28.69 7.02
CA ALA A 60 -2.94 28.17 6.03
C ALA A 60 -2.36 26.99 5.24
N ARG A 61 -1.09 27.07 4.83
CA ARG A 61 -0.40 25.97 4.14
C ARG A 61 -0.21 24.75 5.06
N LEU A 62 0.12 24.96 6.32
CA LEU A 62 0.24 23.87 7.30
C LEU A 62 -1.10 23.14 7.48
N ALA A 63 -2.19 23.90 7.65
CA ALA A 63 -3.54 23.32 7.76
C ALA A 63 -3.94 22.53 6.50
N ASP A 64 -3.53 23.00 5.32
CA ASP A 64 -3.78 22.29 4.06
C ASP A 64 -3.01 20.97 3.99
N VAL A 65 -1.72 20.99 4.31
CA VAL A 65 -0.87 19.78 4.34
C VAL A 65 -1.38 18.78 5.37
N GLU A 66 -1.80 19.23 6.56
CA GLU A 66 -2.39 18.35 7.58
C GLU A 66 -3.67 17.67 7.08
N ARG A 67 -4.52 18.40 6.36
CA ARG A 67 -5.73 17.88 5.73
C ARG A 67 -5.40 16.85 4.65
N GLN A 68 -4.44 17.14 3.78
CA GLN A 68 -3.99 16.21 2.74
C GLN A 68 -3.38 14.94 3.35
N LEU A 69 -2.58 15.07 4.41
CA LEU A 69 -1.99 13.95 5.13
C LEU A 69 -3.05 13.07 5.81
N ALA A 70 -4.07 13.67 6.41
CA ALA A 70 -5.20 12.95 6.99
C ALA A 70 -5.97 12.17 5.91
N GLU A 71 -6.18 12.78 4.75
CA GLU A 71 -6.83 12.13 3.61
C GLU A 71 -6.02 10.97 3.05
N ALA A 72 -4.72 11.18 2.80
CA ALA A 72 -3.81 10.13 2.32
C ALA A 72 -3.76 8.95 3.29
N ARG A 73 -3.78 9.21 4.61
CA ARG A 73 -3.84 8.16 5.63
C ARG A 73 -5.14 7.35 5.53
N ARG A 74 -6.30 8.02 5.39
CA ARG A 74 -7.59 7.35 5.21
C ARG A 74 -7.63 6.49 3.95
N GLN A 75 -7.14 7.01 2.82
CA GLN A 75 -7.08 6.28 1.56
C GLN A 75 -6.16 5.06 1.66
N ARG A 76 -4.98 5.22 2.27
CA ARG A 76 -4.05 4.11 2.49
C ARG A 76 -4.69 3.01 3.34
N ASP A 77 -5.36 3.38 4.43
CA ASP A 77 -5.96 2.39 5.34
C ASP A 77 -7.16 1.68 4.68
N ALA A 78 -7.95 2.39 3.87
CA ALA A 78 -8.99 1.79 3.03
C ALA A 78 -8.42 0.80 2.00
N ASN A 79 -7.38 1.20 1.26
CA ASN A 79 -6.73 0.35 0.26
C ASN A 79 -6.09 -0.89 0.90
N MET A 80 -5.46 -0.72 2.07
CA MET A 80 -4.90 -1.85 2.81
C MET A 80 -5.96 -2.84 3.26
N THR A 81 -7.12 -2.35 3.73
CA THR A 81 -8.24 -3.20 4.13
C THR A 81 -8.80 -3.97 2.94
N ALA A 82 -9.06 -3.27 1.83
CA ALA A 82 -9.53 -3.89 0.59
C ALA A 82 -8.56 -4.96 0.05
N SER A 83 -7.24 -4.67 0.09
CA SER A 83 -6.20 -5.62 -0.31
C SER A 83 -6.16 -6.85 0.60
N ALA A 84 -6.29 -6.67 1.92
CA ALA A 84 -6.35 -7.77 2.87
C ALA A 84 -7.58 -8.66 2.65
N ASP A 85 -8.75 -8.08 2.39
CA ASP A 85 -9.97 -8.83 2.10
C ASP A 85 -9.88 -9.60 0.79
N ALA A 86 -9.29 -9.00 -0.25
CA ALA A 86 -9.03 -9.69 -1.52
C ALA A 86 -8.07 -10.88 -1.32
N ALA A 87 -7.00 -10.70 -0.54
CA ALA A 87 -6.06 -11.77 -0.23
C ALA A 87 -6.73 -12.92 0.54
N ARG A 88 -7.61 -12.61 1.52
CA ARG A 88 -8.37 -13.63 2.25
C ARG A 88 -9.30 -14.43 1.35
N LYS A 89 -9.98 -13.78 0.41
CA LYS A 89 -10.84 -14.48 -0.58
C LYS A 89 -10.02 -15.45 -1.43
N LEU A 90 -8.88 -15.02 -1.96
CA LEU A 90 -8.00 -15.88 -2.76
C LEU A 90 -7.46 -17.08 -1.97
N ILE A 91 -7.13 -16.89 -0.68
CA ILE A 91 -6.71 -18.00 0.19
C ILE A 91 -7.86 -18.98 0.40
N ALA A 92 -9.07 -18.50 0.69
CA ALA A 92 -10.24 -19.36 0.87
C ALA A 92 -10.59 -20.13 -0.43
N GLU A 93 -10.50 -19.49 -1.60
CA GLU A 93 -10.69 -20.13 -2.90
C GLU A 93 -9.63 -21.21 -3.17
N ARG A 94 -8.36 -20.93 -2.84
CA ARG A 94 -7.27 -21.89 -2.95
C ARG A 94 -7.49 -23.09 -2.04
N ASP A 95 -7.87 -22.87 -0.80
CA ASP A 95 -8.06 -23.94 0.19
C ASP A 95 -9.27 -24.80 -0.17
N GLY A 96 -10.38 -24.19 -0.59
CA GLY A 96 -11.54 -24.91 -1.12
C GLY A 96 -11.23 -25.67 -2.42
N ALA A 97 -10.35 -25.14 -3.27
CA ALA A 97 -9.86 -25.90 -4.42
C ALA A 97 -9.01 -27.11 -3.97
N ALA A 98 -8.10 -26.94 -3.01
CA ALA A 98 -7.27 -28.02 -2.49
C ALA A 98 -8.11 -29.17 -1.90
N GLU A 99 -9.18 -28.86 -1.17
CA GLU A 99 -10.14 -29.85 -0.65
C GLU A 99 -10.83 -30.61 -1.79
N ARG A 100 -11.35 -29.91 -2.80
CA ARG A 100 -11.94 -30.56 -3.99
C ARG A 100 -10.95 -31.49 -4.70
N TRP A 101 -9.67 -31.12 -4.76
CA TRP A 101 -8.62 -31.96 -5.35
C TRP A 101 -8.31 -33.20 -4.51
N ALA A 102 -8.29 -33.08 -3.19
CA ALA A 102 -8.12 -34.23 -2.30
C ALA A 102 -9.26 -35.25 -2.52
N ASN A 103 -10.51 -34.77 -2.52
CA ASN A 103 -11.68 -35.61 -2.76
C ASN A 103 -11.65 -36.26 -4.16
N ALA A 104 -11.27 -35.50 -5.19
CA ALA A 104 -11.16 -36.04 -6.55
C ALA A 104 -10.07 -37.13 -6.65
N ARG A 105 -8.96 -36.98 -5.91
CA ARG A 105 -7.90 -37.97 -5.87
C ARG A 105 -8.33 -39.26 -5.19
N GLU A 106 -8.99 -39.16 -4.03
CA GLU A 106 -9.57 -40.32 -3.35
C GLU A 106 -10.57 -41.06 -4.25
N GLU A 107 -11.39 -40.31 -4.99
CA GLU A 107 -12.33 -40.89 -5.94
C GLU A 107 -11.64 -41.61 -7.11
N ILE A 108 -10.56 -41.04 -7.65
CA ILE A 108 -9.72 -41.70 -8.67
C ILE A 108 -9.13 -43.01 -8.13
N GLU A 109 -8.57 -42.98 -6.92
CA GLU A 109 -7.98 -44.18 -6.29
C GLU A 109 -9.05 -45.26 -6.07
N ARG A 110 -10.25 -44.87 -5.63
CA ARG A 110 -11.41 -45.76 -5.47
C ARG A 110 -11.85 -46.38 -6.80
N LEU A 111 -12.05 -45.57 -7.83
CA LEU A 111 -12.47 -46.03 -9.16
C LEU A 111 -11.40 -46.93 -9.81
N THR A 112 -10.12 -46.60 -9.61
CA THR A 112 -9.00 -47.42 -10.09
C THR A 112 -8.99 -48.80 -9.44
N ALA A 113 -9.25 -48.88 -8.13
CA ALA A 113 -9.36 -50.16 -7.43
C ALA A 113 -10.57 -50.98 -7.93
N GLN A 114 -11.71 -50.34 -8.16
CA GLN A 114 -12.90 -51.00 -8.72
C GLN A 114 -12.66 -51.53 -10.13
N LEU A 115 -11.94 -50.77 -10.97
CA LEU A 115 -11.53 -51.20 -12.30
C LEU A 115 -10.68 -52.47 -12.23
N GLY A 116 -9.68 -52.50 -11.35
CA GLY A 116 -8.83 -53.69 -11.17
C GLY A 116 -9.62 -54.93 -10.77
N GLN A 117 -10.58 -54.78 -9.85
CA GLN A 117 -11.50 -55.87 -9.47
C GLN A 117 -12.38 -56.31 -10.64
N ALA A 118 -12.88 -55.38 -11.47
CA ALA A 118 -13.67 -55.72 -12.65
C ALA A 118 -12.82 -56.46 -13.70
N GLU A 119 -11.59 -56.02 -13.96
CA GLU A 119 -10.66 -56.69 -14.88
C GLU A 119 -10.34 -58.12 -14.42
N ASP A 120 -10.09 -58.32 -13.12
CA ASP A 120 -9.82 -59.64 -12.56
C ASP A 120 -11.04 -60.58 -12.67
N ARG A 121 -12.26 -60.07 -12.44
CA ARG A 121 -13.51 -60.84 -12.67
C ARG A 121 -13.67 -61.22 -14.15
N CYS A 122 -13.41 -60.30 -15.08
CA CYS A 122 -13.49 -60.58 -16.51
C CYS A 122 -12.50 -61.68 -16.93
N ARG A 123 -11.27 -61.69 -16.39
CA ARG A 123 -10.30 -62.76 -16.65
C ARG A 123 -10.79 -64.11 -16.12
N GLN A 124 -11.31 -64.15 -14.88
CA GLN A 124 -11.86 -65.38 -14.29
C GLN A 124 -13.00 -65.96 -15.12
N ILE A 125 -13.85 -65.09 -15.67
CA ILE A 125 -14.94 -65.47 -16.54
C ILE A 125 -14.40 -66.09 -17.85
N GLN A 126 -13.40 -65.47 -18.50
CA GLN A 126 -12.81 -65.97 -19.75
C GLN A 126 -12.13 -67.35 -19.65
N ASP A 127 -11.73 -67.78 -18.46
CA ASP A 127 -11.05 -69.06 -18.23
C ASP A 127 -12.01 -70.27 -18.03
N GLU A 128 -13.32 -70.03 -17.90
CA GLU A 128 -14.34 -71.09 -17.86
C GLU A 128 -15.08 -71.16 -19.22
N ASP A 129 -15.52 -72.34 -19.69
CA ASP A 129 -16.34 -72.45 -20.92
C ASP A 129 -17.74 -71.87 -20.67
N LEU A 130 -18.09 -70.76 -21.31
CA LEU A 130 -19.23 -69.93 -20.90
C LEU A 130 -20.52 -70.09 -21.73
N PRO A 131 -21.68 -70.39 -21.11
CA PRO A 131 -22.99 -70.25 -21.72
C PRO A 131 -23.40 -68.78 -21.97
N GLU A 132 -24.32 -68.59 -22.91
CA GLU A 132 -24.74 -67.31 -23.55
C GLU A 132 -25.05 -66.13 -22.60
N ALA A 133 -25.50 -66.41 -21.37
CA ALA A 133 -25.73 -65.40 -20.33
C ALA A 133 -24.45 -64.66 -19.92
N ILE A 134 -23.30 -65.33 -20.00
CA ILE A 134 -22.03 -64.75 -19.57
C ILE A 134 -21.38 -63.98 -20.73
N ALA A 135 -21.67 -64.31 -21.99
CA ALA A 135 -21.28 -63.47 -23.13
C ALA A 135 -21.90 -62.06 -23.08
N THR A 136 -23.11 -61.94 -22.53
CA THR A 136 -23.78 -60.66 -22.30
C THR A 136 -23.14 -59.90 -21.12
N ALA A 137 -22.88 -60.59 -20.00
CA ALA A 137 -22.20 -60.00 -18.84
C ALA A 137 -20.78 -59.50 -19.17
N THR A 138 -20.04 -60.23 -20.01
CA THR A 138 -18.71 -59.81 -20.48
C THR A 138 -18.79 -58.56 -21.36
N LYS A 139 -19.83 -58.40 -22.18
CA LYS A 139 -20.04 -57.17 -22.98
C LYS A 139 -20.37 -55.96 -22.12
N GLU A 140 -21.21 -56.12 -21.10
CA GLU A 140 -21.54 -55.04 -20.16
C GLU A 140 -20.31 -54.59 -19.36
N LEU A 141 -19.55 -55.56 -18.83
CA LEU A 141 -18.29 -55.26 -18.14
C LEU A 141 -17.24 -54.62 -19.06
N GLN A 142 -17.19 -55.02 -20.34
CA GLN A 142 -16.30 -54.39 -21.31
C GLN A 142 -16.69 -52.93 -21.57
N ALA A 143 -17.98 -52.62 -21.67
CA ALA A 143 -18.47 -51.26 -21.83
C ALA A 143 -18.18 -50.38 -20.60
N GLU A 144 -18.33 -50.93 -19.39
CA GLU A 144 -17.94 -50.24 -18.15
C GLU A 144 -16.44 -49.96 -18.11
N LEU A 145 -15.61 -50.92 -18.55
CA LEU A 145 -14.17 -50.77 -18.63
C LEU A 145 -13.77 -49.66 -19.61
N ASP A 146 -14.40 -49.61 -20.78
CA ASP A 146 -14.12 -48.59 -21.80
C ASP A 146 -14.54 -47.19 -21.32
N LEU A 147 -15.68 -47.07 -20.62
CA LEU A 147 -16.11 -45.80 -20.03
C LEU A 147 -15.14 -45.32 -18.94
N ALA A 148 -14.69 -46.24 -18.07
CA ALA A 148 -13.74 -45.90 -17.02
C ALA A 148 -12.37 -45.53 -17.59
N ARG A 149 -11.91 -46.17 -18.67
CA ARG A 149 -10.68 -45.79 -19.39
C ARG A 149 -10.76 -44.39 -19.98
N LEU A 150 -11.89 -44.02 -20.59
CA LEU A 150 -12.13 -42.66 -21.09
C LEU A 150 -12.08 -41.64 -19.95
N THR A 151 -12.77 -41.94 -18.84
CA THR A 151 -12.82 -41.06 -17.66
C THR A 151 -11.44 -40.82 -17.05
N VAL A 152 -10.64 -41.89 -16.90
CA VAL A 152 -9.25 -41.79 -16.42
C VAL A 152 -8.37 -41.01 -17.40
N GLY A 153 -8.58 -41.19 -18.71
CA GLY A 153 -7.91 -40.43 -19.75
C GLY A 153 -8.14 -38.92 -19.64
N ASP A 154 -9.41 -38.51 -19.48
CA ASP A 154 -9.79 -37.10 -19.33
C ASP A 154 -9.21 -36.47 -18.06
N LEU A 155 -9.28 -37.18 -16.92
CA LEU A 155 -8.72 -36.72 -15.65
C LEU A 155 -7.20 -36.54 -15.74
N ARG A 156 -6.50 -37.47 -16.39
CA ARG A 156 -5.05 -37.38 -16.61
C ARG A 156 -4.67 -36.20 -17.51
N GLN A 157 -5.47 -35.93 -18.54
CA GLN A 157 -5.26 -34.77 -19.41
C GLN A 157 -5.49 -33.44 -18.67
N HIS A 158 -6.48 -33.39 -17.78
CA HIS A 158 -6.71 -32.26 -16.89
C HIS A 158 -5.51 -32.02 -15.95
N GLU A 159 -4.93 -33.07 -15.35
CA GLU A 159 -3.74 -32.94 -14.51
C GLU A 159 -2.52 -32.43 -15.28
N ILE A 160 -2.27 -32.94 -16.49
CA ILE A 160 -1.16 -32.47 -17.35
C ILE A 160 -1.33 -30.98 -17.67
N THR A 161 -2.54 -30.57 -18.04
CA THR A 161 -2.84 -29.17 -18.37
C THR A 161 -2.62 -28.27 -17.14
N ARG A 162 -3.02 -28.73 -15.96
CA ARG A 162 -2.82 -28.01 -14.70
C ARG A 162 -1.34 -27.90 -14.32
N ALA A 163 -0.55 -28.97 -14.49
CA ALA A 163 0.88 -28.94 -14.21
C ALA A 163 1.60 -27.89 -15.08
N ARG A 164 1.23 -27.78 -16.37
CA ARG A 164 1.71 -26.71 -17.25
C ARG A 164 1.37 -25.32 -16.73
N LEU A 165 0.12 -25.07 -16.38
CA LEU A 165 -0.33 -23.78 -15.84
C LEU A 165 0.43 -23.39 -14.56
N LEU A 166 0.69 -24.35 -13.67
CA LEU A 166 1.47 -24.12 -12.45
C LEU A 166 2.94 -23.81 -12.78
N GLN A 167 3.51 -24.46 -13.78
CA GLN A 167 4.87 -24.21 -14.23
C GLN A 167 5.01 -22.80 -14.86
N GLU A 168 4.05 -22.39 -15.69
CA GLU A 168 3.98 -21.04 -16.27
C GLU A 168 3.85 -19.97 -15.18
N ARG A 169 2.94 -20.15 -14.23
CA ARG A 169 2.79 -19.24 -13.07
C ARG A 169 4.04 -19.20 -12.19
N GLY A 170 4.71 -20.33 -12.00
CA GLY A 170 5.98 -20.38 -11.27
C GLY A 170 7.09 -19.58 -11.95
N ALA A 171 7.17 -19.62 -13.28
CA ALA A 171 8.08 -18.80 -14.06
C ALA A 171 7.75 -17.30 -13.95
N GLU A 172 6.47 -16.93 -13.98
CA GLU A 172 6.01 -15.56 -13.81
C GLU A 172 6.37 -15.00 -12.43
N VAL A 173 6.13 -15.76 -11.35
CA VAL A 173 6.51 -15.39 -9.98
C VAL A 173 8.02 -15.18 -9.87
N THR A 174 8.82 -16.02 -10.53
CA THR A 174 10.28 -15.89 -10.54
C THR A 174 10.70 -14.60 -11.24
N SER A 175 10.13 -14.30 -12.41
CA SER A 175 10.36 -13.06 -13.15
C SER A 175 9.98 -11.80 -12.35
N LEU A 176 8.84 -11.82 -11.67
CA LEU A 176 8.41 -10.71 -10.80
C LEU A 176 9.37 -10.51 -9.63
N ARG A 177 9.91 -11.61 -9.07
CA ARG A 177 10.89 -11.56 -7.98
C ARG A 177 12.21 -10.94 -8.44
N ASP A 178 12.66 -11.29 -9.65
CA ASP A 178 13.87 -10.71 -10.24
C ASP A 178 13.69 -9.21 -10.52
N ARG A 179 12.54 -8.80 -11.04
CA ARG A 179 12.21 -7.37 -11.23
C ARG A 179 12.18 -6.61 -9.92
N LEU A 180 11.60 -7.20 -8.86
CA LEU A 180 11.61 -6.59 -7.52
C LEU A 180 13.04 -6.40 -7.03
N LYS A 181 13.90 -7.41 -7.19
CA LYS A 181 15.31 -7.33 -6.81
C LYS A 181 16.06 -6.23 -7.57
N GLN A 182 15.85 -6.13 -8.88
CA GLN A 182 16.43 -5.05 -9.70
C GLN A 182 15.96 -3.66 -9.25
N ALA A 183 14.67 -3.50 -8.97
CA ALA A 183 14.14 -2.24 -8.45
C ALA A 183 14.71 -1.91 -7.06
N GLU A 184 14.93 -2.94 -6.21
CA GLU A 184 15.53 -2.76 -4.90
C GLU A 184 16.99 -2.31 -4.97
N GLU A 185 17.77 -2.88 -5.89
CA GLU A 185 19.16 -2.52 -6.21
C GLU A 185 19.24 -1.10 -6.77
N TYR A 186 18.45 -0.78 -7.80
CA TYR A 186 18.38 0.55 -8.38
C TYR A 186 18.08 1.64 -7.33
N ALA A 187 17.11 1.40 -6.46
CA ALA A 187 16.79 2.34 -5.40
C ALA A 187 17.91 2.44 -4.34
N ARG A 188 18.73 1.41 -4.15
CA ARG A 188 19.92 1.48 -3.28
C ARG A 188 21.02 2.32 -3.93
N ASP A 189 21.27 2.14 -5.22
CA ASP A 189 22.25 2.94 -5.96
C ASP A 189 21.90 4.43 -5.96
N LEU A 190 20.61 4.76 -6.08
CA LEU A 190 20.10 6.14 -5.94
C LEU A 190 20.32 6.69 -4.52
N GLN A 191 20.13 5.87 -3.49
CA GLN A 191 20.37 6.28 -2.09
C GLN A 191 21.85 6.57 -1.81
N ASP A 192 22.76 5.83 -2.43
CA ASP A 192 24.21 6.03 -2.29
C ASP A 192 24.70 7.30 -3.00
N GLN A 193 23.90 7.85 -3.93
CA GLN A 193 24.19 9.10 -4.65
C GLN A 193 23.69 10.35 -3.92
N LEU A 194 22.91 10.20 -2.84
CA LEU A 194 22.38 11.33 -2.09
C LEU A 194 23.42 11.95 -1.14
N PRO A 195 23.30 13.26 -0.85
CA PRO A 195 24.06 13.93 0.20
C PRO A 195 23.84 13.27 1.58
N ALA A 196 24.87 13.29 2.43
CA ALA A 196 24.80 12.71 3.76
C ALA A 196 23.69 13.35 4.61
N GLY A 197 22.63 12.59 4.91
CA GLY A 197 21.48 13.03 5.69
C GLY A 197 20.15 12.92 4.95
N GLU A 198 20.17 12.86 3.62
CA GLU A 198 18.97 12.68 2.80
C GLU A 198 18.73 11.18 2.54
N ARG A 199 17.48 10.73 2.75
CA ARG A 199 17.06 9.35 2.52
C ARG A 199 15.87 9.33 1.56
N LEU A 200 16.02 8.64 0.43
CA LEU A 200 14.94 8.38 -0.53
C LEU A 200 13.88 7.42 0.05
N TYR A 201 14.29 6.56 0.99
CA TYR A 201 13.37 5.65 1.67
C TYR A 201 13.87 5.29 3.06
N ASP A 202 12.96 5.00 3.98
CA ASP A 202 13.28 4.37 5.25
C ASP A 202 12.85 2.90 5.26
N THR A 203 13.70 2.02 5.79
CA THR A 203 13.45 0.57 5.81
C THR A 203 13.27 0.12 7.24
N HIS A 204 12.06 -0.30 7.60
CA HIS A 204 11.77 -0.82 8.93
C HIS A 204 11.37 -2.27 8.87
N VAL A 205 11.89 -3.08 9.79
CA VAL A 205 11.30 -4.38 10.09
C VAL A 205 10.00 -4.12 10.85
N ARG A 206 8.88 -4.58 10.30
CA ARG A 206 7.59 -4.62 10.97
C ARG A 206 7.19 -6.07 11.14
N TYR A 207 6.34 -6.33 12.13
CA TYR A 207 5.82 -7.65 12.39
C TYR A 207 4.34 -7.64 12.04
N LEU A 208 3.93 -8.52 11.13
CA LEU A 208 2.56 -8.61 10.66
C LEU A 208 1.89 -9.86 11.24
N CYS A 209 0.67 -9.71 11.71
CA CYS A 209 -0.16 -10.87 11.98
C CYS A 209 -0.82 -11.32 10.66
N PRO A 210 -0.60 -12.56 10.19
CA PRO A 210 -1.19 -13.03 8.93
C PRO A 210 -2.71 -13.20 9.02
N VAL A 211 -3.24 -13.32 10.24
CA VAL A 211 -4.68 -13.56 10.49
C VAL A 211 -5.45 -12.24 10.58
N CYS A 212 -5.02 -11.30 11.44
CA CYS A 212 -5.75 -10.04 11.65
C CYS A 212 -5.21 -8.86 10.83
N GLY A 213 -4.03 -8.97 10.21
CA GLY A 213 -3.38 -7.87 9.49
C GLY A 213 -2.74 -6.80 10.39
N GLY A 214 -2.77 -7.00 11.71
CA GLY A 214 -2.16 -6.09 12.69
C GLY A 214 -0.66 -5.89 12.44
N ARG A 215 -0.20 -4.65 12.54
CA ARG A 215 1.19 -4.23 12.27
C ARG A 215 1.86 -3.76 13.55
N TYR A 216 2.97 -4.39 13.88
CA TYR A 216 3.71 -4.12 15.12
C TYR A 216 5.12 -3.64 14.78
N ARG A 217 5.63 -2.70 15.60
CA ARG A 217 7.02 -2.23 15.51
C ARG A 217 7.98 -3.23 16.14
N GLU A 218 7.51 -3.99 17.13
CA GLU A 218 8.30 -4.95 17.90
C GLU A 218 7.74 -6.36 17.74
N PHE A 219 8.61 -7.36 17.96
CA PHE A 219 8.21 -8.76 17.89
C PHE A 219 7.43 -9.13 19.15
N HIS A 220 6.21 -9.61 18.99
CA HIS A 220 5.42 -10.17 20.07
C HIS A 220 5.24 -11.68 19.84
N THR A 221 5.68 -12.47 20.81
CA THR A 221 5.51 -13.94 20.82
C THR A 221 4.07 -14.35 21.12
N THR A 222 3.31 -13.50 21.81
CA THR A 222 1.97 -13.77 22.33
C THR A 222 0.89 -12.93 21.67
N HIS A 223 0.90 -12.86 20.33
CA HIS A 223 -0.20 -12.22 19.61
C HIS A 223 -1.41 -13.19 19.53
N PRO A 224 -2.61 -12.78 19.96
CA PRO A 224 -3.75 -13.69 20.19
C PRO A 224 -4.24 -14.44 18.94
N CYS A 225 -4.01 -13.90 17.74
CA CYS A 225 -4.50 -14.52 16.51
C CYS A 225 -3.52 -15.53 15.88
N ALA A 226 -2.21 -15.29 15.97
CA ALA A 226 -1.15 -16.09 15.34
C ALA A 226 0.22 -15.48 15.66
N ARG A 227 1.29 -16.28 15.50
CA ARG A 227 2.67 -15.78 15.53
C ARG A 227 2.87 -14.70 14.48
N LEU A 228 3.49 -13.59 14.88
CA LEU A 228 3.80 -12.50 13.96
C LEU A 228 4.94 -12.88 13.01
N VAL A 229 4.81 -12.49 11.75
CA VAL A 229 5.80 -12.71 10.70
C VAL A 229 6.56 -11.42 10.44
N PRO A 230 7.91 -11.42 10.47
CA PRO A 230 8.68 -10.24 10.12
C PRO A 230 8.51 -9.93 8.63
N VAL A 231 8.23 -8.67 8.32
CA VAL A 231 8.16 -8.10 6.98
C VAL A 231 8.99 -6.83 6.95
N ARG A 232 9.86 -6.70 5.94
CA ARG A 232 10.52 -5.43 5.65
C ARG A 232 9.53 -4.53 4.94
N VAL A 233 9.30 -3.36 5.52
CA VAL A 233 8.50 -2.31 4.91
C VAL A 233 9.46 -1.21 4.48
N ARG A 234 9.47 -0.89 3.18
CA ARG A 234 10.22 0.22 2.59
C ARG A 234 9.23 1.37 2.40
N ILE A 235 9.46 2.49 3.07
CA ILE A 235 8.65 3.70 2.90
C ILE A 235 9.44 4.61 1.97
N THR A 236 9.02 4.71 0.71
CA THR A 236 9.53 5.71 -0.24
C THR A 236 8.94 7.07 0.11
N PHE A 237 9.80 8.07 0.29
CA PHE A 237 9.35 9.46 0.34
C PHE A 237 9.11 9.89 -1.11
N ILE A 238 7.85 10.17 -1.46
CA ILE A 238 7.54 10.81 -2.75
C ILE A 238 7.77 12.30 -2.50
N GLU A 239 8.83 12.85 -3.09
CA GLU A 239 8.99 14.30 -3.19
C GLU A 239 8.00 14.83 -4.23
N GLU A 240 7.29 15.90 -3.88
CA GLU A 240 6.42 16.69 -4.78
C GLU A 240 7.23 17.51 -5.79
#